data_AF-A0A2N0RM64-F1
#
_entry.id   AF-A0A2N0RM64-F1
#
_cell.length_a   1.000
_cell.length_b   1.000
_cell.length_c   1.000
_cell.angle_alpha   90.00
_cell.angle_beta   90.00
_cell.angle_gamma   90.00
#
_symmetry.space_group_name_H-M   'P 1'
#
loop_
_entity.id
_entity.type
_entity.pdbx_description
1 polymer ?
#
loop_
_entity_poly.entity_id
_entity_poly.type
_entity_poly.pdbx_seq_one_letter_code
_entity_poly.pdbx_strand_id
1 'polypeptide(L)'
;MNNEDNKIALNLEIDASNYYCTFNSKGEFILYSLVYINRNIGEHKIIWIYSTQTKNDKWECKRFYKIPEDYELISISKYDKVYLFSNDYIYKWNINTEK
;
A
#
# COMPACT_ATOMS: atom_id res chain seq x y z
N MET A 1 28.62 -0.81 -13.12
CA MET A 1 27.31 -0.15 -12.94
C MET A 1 27.49 0.87 -11.84
N ASN A 2 27.56 2.16 -12.19
CA ASN A 2 27.46 3.22 -11.20
C ASN A 2 25.98 3.33 -10.85
N ASN A 3 25.54 2.63 -9.80
CA ASN A 3 24.25 2.92 -9.20
C ASN A 3 24.43 4.17 -8.36
N GLU A 4 24.32 5.34 -8.99
CA GLU A 4 23.99 6.55 -8.24
C GLU A 4 22.61 6.31 -7.60
N ASP A 5 22.48 6.67 -6.32
CA ASP A 5 21.25 6.49 -5.56
C ASP A 5 20.12 7.37 -6.16
N ASN A 6 19.42 6.84 -7.16
CA ASN A 6 18.23 7.45 -7.72
C ASN A 6 17.07 7.28 -6.73
N LYS A 7 16.87 8.29 -5.89
CA LYS A 7 15.83 8.30 -4.85
C LYS A 7 14.51 8.74 -5.47
N ILE A 8 13.45 8.00 -5.15
CA ILE A 8 12.07 8.38 -5.47
C ILE A 8 11.35 8.71 -4.16
N ALA A 9 10.78 9.90 -4.07
CA ALA A 9 10.00 10.33 -2.92
C ALA A 9 8.54 9.87 -3.04
N LEU A 10 7.98 9.30 -1.98
CA LEU A 10 6.53 9.06 -1.88
C LEU A 10 5.88 10.27 -1.20
N ASN A 11 4.70 10.69 -1.65
CA ASN A 11 3.95 11.78 -1.01
C ASN A 11 3.21 11.33 0.28
N LEU A 12 3.86 10.55 1.13
CA LEU A 12 3.31 10.09 2.41
C LEU A 12 3.74 11.05 3.53
N GLU A 13 2.80 11.86 4.04
CA GLU A 13 3.06 12.88 5.07
C GLU A 13 2.68 12.41 6.49
N ILE A 14 2.42 11.12 6.68
CA ILE A 14 1.95 10.56 7.94
C ILE A 14 3.00 9.58 8.49
N ASP A 15 3.12 9.53 9.82
CA ASP A 15 3.94 8.53 10.51
C ASP A 15 3.41 7.12 10.22
N ALA A 16 4.24 6.34 9.52
CA ALA A 16 3.87 5.05 8.97
C ALA A 16 5.04 4.08 9.01
N SER A 17 4.76 2.87 9.49
CA SER A 17 5.66 1.73 9.36
C SER A 17 5.32 0.95 8.10
N ASN A 18 6.26 0.85 7.18
CA ASN A 18 6.10 0.19 5.88
C ASN A 18 6.52 -1.28 5.98
N TYR A 19 5.63 -2.23 5.67
CA TYR A 19 5.88 -3.66 5.88
C TYR A 19 6.00 -4.47 4.60
N TYR A 20 5.26 -4.09 3.56
CA TYR A 20 5.23 -4.84 2.31
C TYR A 20 5.00 -3.91 1.14
N CYS A 21 5.67 -4.16 0.01
CA CYS A 21 5.41 -3.45 -1.22
C CYS A 21 5.52 -4.37 -2.43
N THR A 22 4.86 -3.98 -3.52
CA THR A 22 4.92 -4.69 -4.80
C THR A 22 4.53 -3.75 -5.94
N PHE A 23 4.71 -4.20 -7.18
CA PHE A 23 4.16 -3.53 -8.36
C PHE A 23 3.05 -4.38 -8.95
N ASN A 24 1.96 -3.75 -9.38
CA ASN A 24 0.96 -4.44 -10.17
C ASN A 24 1.35 -4.51 -11.65
N SER A 25 0.57 -5.25 -12.45
CA SER A 25 0.79 -5.40 -13.89
C SER A 25 0.61 -4.11 -14.68
N LYS A 26 0.05 -3.05 -14.08
CA LYS A 26 -0.04 -1.70 -14.69
C LYS A 26 1.18 -0.85 -14.39
N GLY A 27 2.13 -1.37 -13.59
CA GLY A 27 3.30 -0.63 -13.14
C GLY A 27 3.00 0.37 -12.02
N GLU A 28 1.85 0.30 -11.35
CA GLU A 28 1.59 1.08 -10.14
C GLU A 28 2.34 0.48 -8.95
N PHE A 29 2.87 1.34 -8.09
CA PHE A 29 3.54 0.91 -6.86
C PHE A 29 2.51 0.76 -5.74
N ILE A 30 2.46 -0.41 -5.11
CA ILE A 30 1.55 -0.72 -4.02
C ILE A 30 2.35 -0.87 -2.75
N LEU A 31 1.94 -0.16 -1.70
CA LEU A 31 2.59 -0.13 -0.40
C LEU A 31 1.58 -0.49 0.69
N TYR A 32 1.92 -1.44 1.53
CA TYR A 32 1.19 -1.75 2.75
C TYR A 32 1.94 -1.19 3.95
N SER A 33 1.24 -0.39 4.75
CA SER A 33 1.79 0.24 5.94
C SER A 33 0.82 0.20 7.11
N LEU A 34 1.37 0.23 8.32
CA LEU A 34 0.65 0.55 9.54
C LEU A 34 0.83 2.03 9.83
N VAL A 35 -0.26 2.78 9.89
CA VAL A 35 -0.25 4.23 10.07
C VAL A 35 -0.73 4.57 11.46
N TYR A 36 0.06 5.36 12.18
CA TYR A 36 -0.30 5.85 13.51
C TYR A 36 -0.82 7.28 13.39
N ILE A 37 -2.09 7.50 13.75
CA ILE A 37 -2.72 8.83 13.61
C ILE A 37 -2.57 9.62 14.92
N ASN A 38 -3.10 9.09 16.02
CA ASN A 38 -2.93 9.60 17.38
C ASN A 38 -3.44 8.57 18.39
N ARG A 39 -3.27 8.84 19.70
CA ARG A 39 -3.67 7.93 20.78
C ARG A 39 -5.17 7.59 20.81
N ASN A 40 -6.04 8.46 20.31
CA ASN A 40 -7.49 8.26 20.34
C ASN A 40 -7.98 7.43 19.16
N ILE A 41 -7.28 7.48 18.02
CA ILE A 41 -7.64 6.80 16.78
C ILE A 41 -6.88 5.48 16.62
N GLY A 42 -5.66 5.40 17.18
CA GLY A 42 -4.82 4.21 17.13
C GLY A 42 -4.13 4.01 15.78
N GLU A 43 -3.81 2.75 15.51
CA GLU A 43 -3.07 2.30 14.33
C GLU A 43 -4.03 1.75 13.27
N HIS A 44 -3.75 2.04 12.01
CA HIS A 44 -4.55 1.57 10.88
C HIS A 44 -3.70 0.92 9.80
N LYS A 45 -4.13 -0.25 9.37
CA LYS A 45 -3.57 -1.00 8.26
C LYS A 45 -4.05 -0.36 6.95
N ILE A 46 -3.14 0.22 6.17
CA ILE A 46 -3.48 0.93 4.93
C ILE A 46 -2.70 0.33 3.75
N ILE A 47 -3.40 0.11 2.64
CA ILE A 47 -2.81 -0.18 1.33
C ILE A 47 -2.85 1.09 0.50
N TRP A 48 -1.69 1.62 0.14
CA TRP A 48 -1.52 2.77 -0.75
C TRP A 48 -1.19 2.31 -2.16
N ILE A 49 -1.69 3.04 -3.16
CA ILE A 49 -1.40 2.78 -4.57
C ILE A 49 -0.91 4.07 -5.21
N TYR A 50 0.32 4.08 -5.69
CA TYR A 50 0.99 5.23 -6.26
C TYR A 50 1.10 5.13 -7.78
N SER A 51 0.92 6.28 -8.45
CA SER A 51 1.32 6.43 -9.84
C SER A 51 2.85 6.43 -9.91
N THR A 52 3.41 5.64 -10.82
CA THR A 52 4.86 5.62 -11.06
C THR A 52 5.31 6.59 -12.16
N GLN A 53 4.37 7.31 -12.77
CA GLN A 53 4.67 8.39 -13.72
C GLN A 53 5.36 9.53 -12.95
N THR A 54 6.69 9.55 -13.00
CA THR A 54 7.53 10.48 -12.24
C THR A 54 7.42 11.90 -12.78
N LYS A 55 6.97 12.82 -11.93
CA LYS A 55 7.25 14.25 -12.07
C LYS A 55 8.13 14.65 -10.89
N ASN A 56 9.34 15.13 -11.17
CA ASN A 56 10.33 15.52 -10.15
C ASN A 56 10.70 14.39 -9.15
N ASP A 57 10.88 13.16 -9.66
CA ASP A 57 11.25 11.98 -8.84
C ASP A 57 10.34 11.73 -7.64
N LYS A 58 9.08 12.17 -7.75
CA LYS A 58 8.05 11.99 -6.74
C LYS A 58 6.92 11.14 -7.30
N TRP A 59 6.48 10.16 -6.52
CA TRP A 59 5.29 9.36 -6.80
C TRP A 59 4.12 9.86 -5.95
N GLU A 60 3.00 10.08 -6.61
CA GLU A 60 1.77 10.55 -5.98
C GLU A 60 0.81 9.38 -5.74
N CYS A 61 0.30 9.30 -4.51
CA CYS A 61 -0.74 8.37 -4.12
C CYS A 61 -2.01 8.67 -4.91
N LYS A 62 -2.48 7.68 -5.68
CA LYS A 62 -3.72 7.76 -6.45
C LYS A 62 -4.94 7.40 -5.62
N ARG A 63 -4.78 6.43 -4.72
CA ARG A 63 -5.85 5.86 -3.89
C ARG A 63 -5.26 5.07 -2.74
N PHE A 64 -6.07 4.89 -1.70
CA PHE A 64 -5.72 4.07 -0.55
C PHE A 64 -6.94 3.30 -0.04
N TYR A 65 -6.68 2.19 0.63
CA TYR A 65 -7.70 1.33 1.23
C TYR A 65 -7.32 1.01 2.68
N LYS A 66 -8.23 1.26 3.61
CA LYS A 66 -8.09 0.80 5.00
C LYS A 66 -8.48 -0.68 5.08
N ILE A 67 -7.61 -1.52 5.61
CA ILE A 67 -7.92 -2.89 5.98
C ILE A 67 -8.65 -2.85 7.35
N PRO A 68 -9.78 -3.56 7.52
CA PRO A 68 -10.44 -3.67 8.81
C PRO A 68 -9.51 -4.31 9.85
N GLU A 69 -9.68 -3.93 11.12
CA GLU A 69 -8.71 -4.25 12.18
C GLU A 69 -8.53 -5.76 12.39
N ASP A 70 -9.62 -6.53 12.28
CA ASP A 70 -9.66 -8.00 12.46
C ASP A 70 -9.05 -8.81 11.30
N TYR A 71 -8.44 -8.14 10.31
CA TYR A 71 -7.87 -8.79 9.14
C TYR A 71 -6.36 -8.62 9.11
N GLU A 72 -5.65 -9.71 8.80
CA GLU A 72 -4.22 -9.71 8.57
C GLU A 72 -3.89 -9.84 7.08
N LEU A 73 -2.90 -9.07 6.62
CA LEU A 73 -2.44 -9.16 5.24
C LEU A 73 -1.63 -10.43 5.04
N ILE A 74 -2.05 -11.28 4.09
CA ILE A 74 -1.28 -12.44 3.63
C ILE A 74 -0.36 -12.01 2.47
N SER A 75 -0.96 -11.43 1.43
CA SER A 75 -0.22 -10.99 0.24
C SER A 75 -1.02 -10.03 -0.63
N ILE A 76 -0.31 -9.26 -1.44
CA ILE A 76 -0.87 -8.48 -2.54
C ILE A 76 -0.26 -9.02 -3.83
N SER A 77 -1.10 -9.55 -4.71
CA SER A 77 -0.67 -10.07 -5.99
C SER A 77 -0.49 -8.96 -7.02
N LYS A 78 0.37 -9.20 -8.02
CA LYS A 78 0.55 -8.31 -9.18
C LYS A 78 -0.73 -8.08 -10.02
N TYR A 79 -1.79 -8.85 -9.78
CA TYR A 79 -3.08 -8.77 -10.49
C TYR A 79 -4.16 -8.04 -9.67
N ASP A 80 -3.74 -7.14 -8.78
CA ASP A 80 -4.62 -6.31 -7.96
C ASP A 80 -5.57 -7.12 -7.07
N LYS A 81 -5.15 -8.33 -6.68
CA LYS A 81 -5.83 -9.13 -5.64
C LYS A 81 -5.08 -9.04 -4.33
N VAL A 82 -5.82 -8.73 -3.27
CA VAL A 82 -5.33 -8.74 -1.89
C VAL A 82 -5.91 -9.97 -1.20
N TYR A 83 -5.06 -10.74 -0.54
CA TYR A 83 -5.47 -11.88 0.27
C TYR A 83 -5.33 -11.54 1.74
N LEU A 84 -6.42 -11.67 2.48
CA LEU A 84 -6.50 -11.35 3.91
C LEU A 84 -6.89 -12.60 4.69
N PHE A 85 -6.38 -12.71 5.92
CA PHE A 85 -6.76 -13.76 6.86
C PHE A 85 -7.63 -13.17 7.97
N SER A 86 -8.74 -13.83 8.31
CA SER A 86 -9.55 -13.51 9.50
C SER A 86 -10.42 -14.72 9.89
N ASN A 87 -10.52 -15.03 11.18
CA ASN A 87 -11.38 -16.10 11.73
C ASN A 87 -11.25 -17.46 11.01
N ASP A 88 -10.04 -17.91 10.72
CA ASP A 88 -9.74 -19.17 9.99
C ASP A 88 -10.14 -19.18 8.50
N TYR A 89 -10.52 -18.03 7.94
CA TYR A 89 -10.84 -17.87 6.53
C TYR A 89 -9.82 -17.02 5.78
N ILE A 90 -9.66 -17.31 4.49
CA ILE A 90 -8.93 -16.47 3.53
C ILE A 90 -9.94 -15.70 2.69
N TYR A 91 -9.84 -14.37 2.74
CA TYR A 91 -10.65 -13.45 1.94
C TYR A 91 -9.84 -12.93 0.77
N LYS A 92 -10.49 -12.78 -0.39
CA LYS A 92 -9.89 -12.24 -1.61
C LYS A 92 -10.57 -10.93 -1.97
N TRP A 93 -9.84 -9.84 -1.92
CA TRP A 93 -10.29 -8.50 -2.30
C TRP A 93 -9.71 -8.08 -3.63
N ASN A 94 -10.43 -7.21 -4.35
CA ASN A 94 -9.96 -6.60 -5.59
C ASN A 94 -9.75 -5.09 -5.36
N ILE A 95 -8.50 -4.62 -5.44
CA ILE A 95 -8.18 -3.20 -5.23
C ILE A 95 -8.31 -2.37 -6.51
N ASN A 96 -8.75 -2.98 -7.61
CA ASN A 96 -9.09 -2.28 -8.86
C ASN A 96 -10.58 -1.94 -9.00
N THR A 97 -11.46 -2.41 -8.12
CA THR A 97 -12.88 -2.10 -8.26
C THR A 97 -13.14 -0.67 -7.80
N GLU A 98 -13.53 0.19 -8.74
CA GLU A 98 -14.09 1.50 -8.44
C GLU A 98 -15.34 1.33 -7.55
N LYS A 99 -15.45 2.19 -6.54
CA LYS A 99 -16.71 2.60 -5.94
C LYS A 99 -16.75 4.11 -5.99
#